data_AF-A0A3S0ZA85-F1
#
_entry.id   AF-A0A3S0ZA85-F1
#
_cell.length_a   1.000
_cell.length_b   1.000
_cell.length_c   1.000
_cell.angle_alpha   90.00
_cell.angle_beta   90.00
_cell.angle_gamma   90.00
#
_symmetry.space_group_name_H-M   'P 1'
#
loop_
_entity.id
_entity.type
_entity.pdbx_description
1 polymer ?
#
loop_
_entity_poly.entity_id
_entity_poly.type
_entity_poly.pdbx_seq_one_letter_code
_entity_poly.pdbx_strand_id
1 'polypeptide(L)'
;MNVNVKGEIGTTSRPERREFTEVKIEGSDRVTIYVGDSRQGWVRSYQSLLELSTDERLATEIQVTVDISDVRQAGEPLKGFGGVANPVKLPGLYQRCTAILNKAVGRQLNSVECCLLIDEAAVTIVAGNIRRSAGMRQGLSEDNLFADAKANLWQQDENGNWRIDPERDALRMANHTRVFHRKPTLEECIDAVRKQYYSGEGAIQWAGEAVARANFDLLSTPELKKDFLQAYEQGNAKQWIQERHPDIDANELEHRLGRYGLNPCGN
;
A
#
# COMPACT_ATOMS: atom_id res chain seq x y z
N MET A 1 3.74 5.67 -20.14
CA MET A 1 3.32 4.30 -20.49
C MET A 1 1.90 4.31 -21.04
N ASN A 2 1.63 3.61 -22.15
CA ASN A 2 0.30 3.45 -22.73
C ASN A 2 -0.15 2.00 -22.55
N VAL A 3 -1.19 1.77 -21.75
CA VAL A 3 -1.70 0.42 -21.48
C VAL A 3 -2.95 0.14 -22.30
N ASN A 4 -2.97 -1.02 -22.95
CA ASN A 4 -4.15 -1.63 -23.54
C ASN A 4 -4.41 -2.99 -22.92
N VAL A 5 -5.64 -3.23 -22.45
CA VAL A 5 -6.05 -4.55 -21.96
C VAL A 5 -6.66 -5.33 -23.12
N LYS A 6 -6.19 -6.56 -23.31
CA LYS A 6 -6.59 -7.45 -24.40
C LYS A 6 -7.21 -8.73 -23.85
N GLY A 7 -8.16 -9.27 -24.60
CA GLY A 7 -8.83 -10.52 -24.27
C GLY A 7 -9.99 -10.32 -23.29
N GLU A 8 -10.81 -11.36 -23.17
CA GLU A 8 -11.93 -11.38 -22.23
C GLU A 8 -11.67 -12.43 -21.15
N ILE A 9 -12.09 -12.12 -19.93
CA ILE A 9 -12.02 -13.06 -18.81
C ILE A 9 -12.79 -14.34 -19.17
N GLY A 10 -12.21 -15.50 -18.89
CA GLY A 10 -12.82 -16.80 -19.15
C GLY A 10 -12.69 -17.29 -20.60
N THR A 11 -11.95 -16.58 -21.45
CA THR A 11 -11.73 -16.98 -22.86
C THR A 11 -10.93 -18.29 -22.95
N THR A 12 -9.81 -18.39 -22.23
CA THR A 12 -8.97 -19.59 -22.28
C THR A 12 -9.61 -20.73 -21.49
N SER A 13 -9.68 -21.91 -22.10
CA SER A 13 -10.23 -23.10 -21.45
C SER A 13 -9.37 -23.51 -20.25
N ARG A 14 -9.99 -24.03 -19.19
CA ARG A 14 -9.31 -24.35 -17.92
C ARG A 14 -7.96 -25.09 -18.05
N PRO A 15 -7.79 -26.15 -18.88
CA PRO A 15 -6.51 -26.84 -18.99
C PRO A 15 -5.41 -26.04 -19.71
N GLU A 16 -5.77 -24.98 -20.43
CA GLU A 16 -4.84 -24.17 -21.24
C GLU A 16 -4.42 -22.86 -20.55
N ARG A 17 -5.09 -22.49 -19.44
CA ARG A 17 -4.79 -21.26 -18.70
C ARG A 17 -3.39 -21.32 -18.11
N ARG A 18 -2.61 -20.25 -18.29
CA ARG A 18 -1.36 -20.06 -17.54
C ARG A 18 -1.67 -19.89 -16.07
N GLU A 19 -0.95 -20.59 -15.20
CA GLU A 19 -1.05 -20.36 -13.76
C GLU A 19 -0.26 -19.11 -13.33
N PHE A 20 0.90 -18.88 -13.94
CA PHE A 20 1.81 -17.79 -13.62
C PHE A 20 1.84 -16.74 -14.73
N THR A 21 2.07 -15.49 -14.32
CA THR A 21 2.18 -14.38 -15.27
C THR A 21 3.51 -14.46 -16.03
N GLU A 22 3.42 -14.29 -17.34
CA GLU A 22 4.56 -14.21 -18.25
C GLU A 22 4.67 -12.78 -18.79
N VAL A 23 5.88 -12.21 -18.80
CA VAL A 23 6.14 -10.88 -19.34
C VAL A 23 7.10 -11.00 -20.51
N LYS A 24 6.67 -10.54 -21.68
CA LYS A 24 7.50 -10.49 -22.90
C LYS A 24 7.82 -9.04 -23.23
N ILE A 25 9.11 -8.76 -23.39
CA ILE A 25 9.60 -7.44 -23.81
C ILE A 25 10.11 -7.60 -25.24
N GLU A 26 9.54 -6.83 -26.16
CA GLU A 26 9.87 -6.82 -27.58
C GLU A 26 10.55 -5.48 -27.91
N GLY A 27 11.87 -5.47 -28.04
CA GLY A 27 12.62 -4.23 -28.19
C GLY A 27 12.64 -3.41 -26.90
N SER A 28 12.56 -2.08 -27.02
CA SER A 28 12.63 -1.15 -25.88
C SER A 28 11.30 -0.44 -25.59
N ASP A 29 10.29 -0.57 -26.45
CA ASP A 29 9.05 0.20 -26.39
C ASP A 29 7.78 -0.67 -26.35
N ARG A 30 7.88 -2.00 -26.47
CA ARG A 30 6.72 -2.90 -26.47
C ARG A 30 6.84 -3.99 -25.42
N VAL A 31 5.80 -4.12 -24.62
CA VAL A 31 5.72 -5.15 -23.58
C VAL A 31 4.35 -5.82 -23.62
N THR A 32 4.33 -7.14 -23.47
CA THR A 32 3.10 -7.93 -23.29
C THR A 32 3.15 -8.66 -21.95
N ILE A 33 2.14 -8.46 -21.12
CA ILE A 33 1.92 -9.15 -19.85
C ILE A 33 0.78 -10.14 -20.05
N TYR A 34 1.07 -11.44 -20.04
CA TYR A 34 0.05 -12.50 -20.01
C TYR A 34 -0.28 -12.83 -18.56
N VAL A 35 -1.48 -12.47 -18.11
CA VAL A 35 -1.87 -12.57 -16.71
C VAL A 35 -2.22 -14.01 -16.34
N GLY A 36 -1.50 -14.57 -15.37
CA GLY A 36 -1.75 -15.93 -14.88
C GLY A 36 -2.99 -16.06 -13.99
N ASP A 37 -3.68 -17.19 -14.06
CA ASP A 37 -4.89 -17.54 -13.30
C ASP A 37 -4.59 -18.07 -11.89
N SER A 38 -3.78 -17.33 -11.14
CA SER A 38 -3.48 -17.61 -9.74
C SER A 38 -3.26 -16.32 -8.96
N ARG A 39 -3.29 -16.41 -7.63
CA ARG A 39 -2.94 -15.28 -6.75
C ARG A 39 -1.54 -14.74 -7.08
N GLN A 40 -0.57 -15.64 -7.26
CA GLN A 40 0.80 -15.30 -7.62
C GLN A 40 0.88 -14.69 -9.02
N GLY A 41 0.08 -15.18 -9.97
CA GLY A 41 -0.07 -14.57 -11.29
C GLY A 41 -0.51 -13.11 -11.20
N TRP A 42 -1.58 -12.83 -10.45
CA TRP A 42 -2.09 -11.46 -10.29
C TRP A 42 -1.09 -10.55 -9.56
N VAL A 43 -0.43 -11.05 -8.52
CA VAL A 43 0.64 -10.30 -7.85
C VAL A 43 1.76 -9.96 -8.84
N ARG A 44 2.21 -10.94 -9.63
CA ARG A 44 3.28 -10.74 -10.61
C ARG A 44 2.87 -9.78 -11.73
N SER A 45 1.62 -9.79 -12.20
CA SER A 45 1.19 -8.87 -13.26
C SER A 45 1.11 -7.42 -12.75
N TYR A 46 0.59 -7.21 -11.55
CA TYR A 46 0.59 -5.91 -10.89
C TYR A 46 2.03 -5.40 -10.64
N GLN A 47 2.88 -6.25 -10.06
CA GLN A 47 4.29 -5.93 -9.81
C GLN A 47 5.02 -5.57 -11.13
N SER A 48 4.80 -6.35 -12.19
CA SER A 48 5.43 -6.10 -13.49
C SER A 48 5.05 -4.72 -14.02
N LEU A 49 3.78 -4.30 -13.90
CA LEU A 49 3.36 -2.96 -14.32
C LEU A 49 4.14 -1.86 -13.58
N LEU A 50 4.36 -2.02 -12.26
CA LEU A 50 5.14 -1.07 -11.47
C LEU A 50 6.61 -1.06 -11.90
N GLU A 51 7.22 -2.24 -12.05
CA GLU A 51 8.63 -2.39 -12.45
C GLU A 51 8.90 -1.74 -13.81
N LEU A 52 7.97 -1.89 -14.77
CA LEU A 52 8.07 -1.26 -16.10
C LEU A 52 8.12 0.26 -16.03
N SER A 53 7.51 0.89 -15.01
CA SER A 53 7.54 2.36 -14.86
C SER A 53 8.89 2.91 -14.38
N THR A 54 9.79 2.02 -13.94
CA THR A 54 11.10 2.34 -13.39
C THR A 54 12.25 1.64 -14.11
N ASP A 55 11.98 0.92 -15.20
CA ASP A 55 13.00 0.15 -15.92
C ASP A 55 13.77 1.06 -16.90
N GLU A 56 15.01 1.39 -16.52
CA GLU A 56 15.90 2.26 -17.32
C GLU A 56 16.29 1.68 -18.69
N ARG A 57 16.05 0.38 -18.92
CA ARG A 57 16.34 -0.27 -20.21
C ARG A 57 15.27 0.02 -21.26
N LEU A 58 14.11 0.51 -20.83
CA LEU A 58 12.98 0.79 -21.70
C LEU A 58 13.02 2.23 -22.20
N ALA A 59 12.33 2.48 -23.31
CA ALA A 59 12.09 3.81 -23.81
C ALA A 59 11.23 4.62 -22.84
N THR A 60 11.31 5.95 -22.90
CA THR A 60 10.48 6.86 -22.08
C THR A 60 8.98 6.63 -22.31
N GLU A 61 8.61 6.31 -23.55
CA GLU A 61 7.25 5.93 -23.92
C GLU A 61 7.23 4.48 -24.39
N ILE A 62 6.40 3.68 -23.73
CA ILE A 62 6.20 2.27 -24.06
C ILE A 62 4.71 1.95 -24.24
N GLN A 63 4.43 0.96 -25.08
CA GLN A 63 3.14 0.31 -25.29
C GLN A 63 3.10 -0.99 -24.50
N VAL A 64 2.14 -1.12 -23.59
CA VAL A 64 1.98 -2.30 -22.74
C VAL A 64 0.64 -2.95 -23.05
N THR A 65 0.69 -4.17 -23.57
CA THR A 65 -0.50 -5.01 -23.75
C THR A 65 -0.65 -5.92 -22.54
N VAL A 66 -1.80 -5.87 -21.87
CA VAL A 66 -2.12 -6.76 -20.75
C VAL A 66 -3.17 -7.75 -21.22
N ASP A 67 -2.77 -8.99 -21.44
CA ASP A 67 -3.66 -10.08 -21.87
C ASP A 67 -4.24 -10.80 -20.65
N ILE A 68 -5.56 -10.72 -20.49
CA ILE A 68 -6.30 -11.31 -19.36
C ILE A 68 -7.07 -12.57 -19.72
N SER A 69 -6.87 -13.12 -20.93
CA SER A 69 -7.66 -14.24 -21.47
C SER A 69 -7.61 -15.50 -20.59
N ASP A 70 -6.48 -15.70 -19.90
CA ASP A 70 -6.25 -16.87 -19.04
C ASP A 70 -6.96 -16.77 -17.68
N VAL A 71 -7.41 -15.58 -17.27
CA VAL A 71 -8.07 -15.38 -15.98
C VAL A 71 -9.44 -16.05 -15.99
N ARG A 72 -9.73 -16.89 -14.99
CA ARG A 72 -11.00 -17.61 -14.84
C ARG A 72 -12.21 -16.69 -14.76
N GLN A 73 -13.39 -17.16 -15.16
CA GLN A 73 -14.61 -16.34 -15.10
C GLN A 73 -15.14 -16.15 -13.68
N ALA A 74 -15.97 -15.11 -13.50
CA ALA A 74 -16.69 -14.89 -12.27
C ALA A 74 -17.58 -16.10 -11.93
N GLY A 75 -17.64 -16.48 -10.66
CA GLY A 75 -18.40 -17.65 -10.20
C GLY A 75 -17.60 -18.95 -10.15
N GLU A 76 -16.40 -19.03 -10.75
CA GLU A 76 -15.58 -20.25 -10.64
C GLU A 76 -15.10 -20.49 -9.19
N PRO A 77 -15.22 -21.71 -8.63
CA PRO A 77 -14.85 -21.99 -7.25
C PRO A 77 -13.36 -21.73 -6.95
N LEU A 78 -13.09 -21.10 -5.80
CA LEU A 78 -11.73 -20.90 -5.30
C LEU A 78 -11.31 -22.06 -4.38
N LYS A 79 -10.12 -22.61 -4.59
CA LYS A 79 -9.52 -23.59 -3.68
C LYS A 79 -9.01 -22.88 -2.42
N GLY A 80 -9.28 -23.45 -1.24
CA GLY A 80 -8.70 -23.02 0.05
C GLY A 80 -9.50 -21.95 0.81
N PHE A 81 -9.95 -20.88 0.15
CA PHE A 81 -10.62 -19.75 0.83
C PHE A 81 -12.14 -19.92 1.01
N GLY A 82 -12.74 -20.92 0.36
CA GLY A 82 -14.19 -20.95 0.14
C GLY A 82 -14.65 -19.85 -0.83
N GLY A 83 -15.89 -19.93 -1.31
CA GLY A 83 -16.44 -18.92 -2.22
C GLY A 83 -16.02 -19.08 -3.69
N VAL A 84 -16.22 -18.01 -4.46
CA VAL A 84 -16.11 -17.99 -5.92
C VAL A 84 -15.27 -16.80 -6.40
N ALA A 85 -14.67 -16.94 -7.58
CA ALA A 85 -13.87 -15.90 -8.21
C ALA A 85 -14.73 -14.70 -8.63
N ASN A 86 -14.17 -13.50 -8.55
CA ASN A 86 -14.79 -12.28 -9.08
C ASN A 86 -13.74 -11.32 -9.66
N PRO A 87 -13.25 -11.58 -10.90
CA PRO A 87 -12.18 -10.82 -11.54
C PRO A 87 -12.63 -9.55 -12.27
N VAL A 88 -13.90 -9.16 -12.19
CA VAL A 88 -14.48 -8.11 -13.05
C VAL A 88 -13.79 -6.75 -12.96
N LYS A 89 -13.09 -6.46 -11.86
CA LYS A 89 -12.35 -5.21 -11.66
C LYS A 89 -10.90 -5.25 -12.13
N LEU A 90 -10.36 -6.45 -12.41
CA LEU A 90 -8.98 -6.64 -12.83
C LEU A 90 -8.61 -5.88 -14.12
N PRO A 91 -9.45 -5.84 -15.17
CA PRO A 91 -9.10 -5.09 -16.39
C PRO A 91 -8.84 -3.60 -16.09
N GLY A 92 -9.71 -2.98 -15.30
CA GLY A 92 -9.60 -1.56 -14.98
C GLY A 92 -8.42 -1.22 -14.05
N LEU A 93 -7.87 -2.18 -13.31
CA LEU A 93 -6.71 -1.96 -12.42
C LEU A 93 -5.54 -1.35 -13.20
N TYR A 94 -5.18 -1.95 -14.33
CA TYR A 94 -4.00 -1.56 -15.09
C TYR A 94 -4.10 -0.11 -15.60
N GLN A 95 -5.28 0.30 -16.07
CA GLN A 95 -5.50 1.68 -16.52
C GLN A 95 -5.39 2.68 -15.37
N ARG A 96 -5.98 2.38 -14.20
CA ARG A 96 -5.93 3.27 -13.04
C ARG A 96 -4.51 3.41 -12.49
N CYS A 97 -3.78 2.30 -12.35
CA CYS A 97 -2.38 2.33 -11.94
C CYS A 97 -1.49 3.09 -12.93
N THR A 98 -1.64 2.86 -14.24
CA THR A 98 -0.88 3.60 -15.25
C THR A 98 -1.18 5.09 -15.25
N ALA A 99 -2.44 5.49 -15.01
CA ALA A 99 -2.78 6.91 -14.87
C ALA A 99 -2.05 7.57 -13.69
N ILE A 100 -1.96 6.88 -12.54
CA ILE A 100 -1.21 7.36 -11.37
C ILE A 100 0.29 7.46 -11.69
N LEU A 101 0.88 6.40 -12.26
CA LEU A 101 2.31 6.37 -12.58
C LEU A 101 2.70 7.44 -13.60
N ASN A 102 1.87 7.65 -14.64
CA ASN A 102 2.14 8.65 -15.67
C ASN A 102 2.12 10.09 -15.11
N LYS A 103 1.36 10.38 -14.04
CA LYS A 103 1.37 11.69 -13.37
C LYS A 103 2.71 11.98 -12.65
N ALA A 104 3.53 10.96 -12.41
CA ALA A 104 4.79 11.07 -11.70
C ALA A 104 6.04 10.99 -12.59
N VAL A 105 5.89 10.93 -13.93
CA VAL A 105 7.03 10.92 -14.85
C VAL A 105 7.94 12.12 -14.60
N GLY A 106 9.24 11.85 -14.42
CA GLY A 106 10.26 12.87 -14.13
C GLY A 106 10.38 13.26 -12.65
N ARG A 107 9.65 12.61 -11.75
CA ARG A 107 9.75 12.81 -10.29
C ARG A 107 9.51 11.52 -9.52
N GLN A 108 9.71 11.56 -8.21
CA GLN A 108 9.27 10.49 -7.32
C GLN A 108 7.76 10.59 -7.09
N LEU A 109 7.13 9.43 -6.81
CA LEU A 109 5.76 9.37 -6.33
C LEU A 109 5.65 10.09 -4.99
N ASN A 110 4.55 10.80 -4.78
CA ASN A 110 4.22 11.34 -3.46
C ASN A 110 3.49 10.28 -2.60
N SER A 111 3.29 10.56 -1.32
CA SER A 111 2.68 9.64 -0.37
C SER A 111 1.24 9.25 -0.73
N VAL A 112 0.46 10.16 -1.31
CA VAL A 112 -0.92 9.90 -1.74
C VAL A 112 -0.94 8.95 -2.94
N GLU A 113 -0.06 9.16 -3.92
CA GLU A 113 0.08 8.28 -5.09
C GLU A 113 0.52 6.87 -4.67
N CYS A 114 1.46 6.76 -3.72
CA CYS A 114 1.83 5.49 -3.13
C CYS A 114 0.62 4.79 -2.47
N CYS A 115 -0.19 5.52 -1.69
CA CYS A 115 -1.40 4.97 -1.09
C CYS A 115 -2.41 4.50 -2.15
N LEU A 116 -2.64 5.30 -3.19
CA LEU A 116 -3.55 4.98 -4.28
C LEU A 116 -3.12 3.70 -5.00
N LEU A 117 -1.83 3.53 -5.34
CA LEU A 117 -1.35 2.31 -5.99
C LEU A 117 -1.63 1.06 -5.14
N ILE A 118 -1.35 1.12 -3.84
CA ILE A 118 -1.63 0.01 -2.91
C ILE A 118 -3.15 -0.25 -2.81
N ASP A 119 -3.94 0.82 -2.70
CA ASP A 119 -5.38 0.73 -2.52
C ASP A 119 -6.11 0.29 -3.79
N GLU A 120 -5.59 0.57 -4.98
CA GLU A 120 -6.14 0.11 -6.25
C GLU A 120 -6.09 -1.42 -6.38
N ALA A 121 -5.00 -2.03 -5.92
CA ALA A 121 -4.92 -3.49 -5.81
C ALA A 121 -5.99 -4.02 -4.84
N ALA A 122 -6.22 -3.34 -3.72
CA ALA A 122 -7.27 -3.69 -2.77
C ALA A 122 -8.69 -3.55 -3.35
N VAL A 123 -8.99 -2.47 -4.09
CA VAL A 123 -10.28 -2.27 -4.78
C VAL A 123 -10.57 -3.43 -5.73
N THR A 124 -9.53 -3.95 -6.38
CA THR A 124 -9.62 -5.02 -7.36
C THR A 124 -9.98 -6.37 -6.74
N ILE A 125 -9.46 -6.68 -5.55
CA ILE A 125 -9.69 -7.95 -4.86
C ILE A 125 -11.05 -7.97 -4.13
N VAL A 126 -11.57 -6.82 -3.72
CA VAL A 126 -12.80 -6.67 -2.90
C VAL A 126 -14.10 -6.71 -3.73
N ALA A 127 -14.09 -7.28 -4.93
CA ALA A 127 -15.30 -7.41 -5.74
C ALA A 127 -16.29 -8.43 -5.11
N GLY A 128 -17.40 -7.94 -4.53
CA GLY A 128 -18.53 -8.79 -4.07
C GLY A 128 -18.92 -8.70 -2.59
N ASN A 129 -19.10 -7.50 -2.01
CA ASN A 129 -19.56 -7.27 -0.62
C ASN A 129 -18.62 -7.76 0.50
N ILE A 130 -17.44 -8.29 0.21
CA ILE A 130 -16.48 -8.70 1.24
C ILE A 130 -15.66 -7.47 1.67
N ARG A 131 -15.77 -7.11 2.94
CA ARG A 131 -15.30 -5.87 3.59
C ARG A 131 -13.89 -5.43 3.16
N ARG A 132 -13.69 -4.09 3.16
CA ARG A 132 -12.43 -3.30 3.10
C ARG A 132 -11.19 -4.15 3.40
N SER A 133 -10.08 -3.92 2.68
CA SER A 133 -8.80 -4.66 2.74
C SER A 133 -8.16 -4.87 4.12
N ALA A 134 -8.81 -4.39 5.21
CA ALA A 134 -8.31 -4.32 6.57
C ALA A 134 -6.95 -3.61 6.64
N GLY A 135 -6.63 -2.79 5.64
CA GLY A 135 -5.39 -2.07 5.53
C GLY A 135 -5.36 -0.84 6.44
N MET A 136 -4.17 -0.55 6.95
CA MET A 136 -3.82 0.73 7.53
C MET A 136 -2.59 1.26 6.79
N ARG A 137 -2.60 2.56 6.46
CA ARG A 137 -1.48 3.28 5.88
C ARG A 137 -0.82 4.10 6.98
N GLN A 138 0.49 3.98 7.12
CA GLN A 138 1.28 4.80 8.01
C GLN A 138 2.04 5.83 7.18
N GLY A 139 1.90 7.10 7.53
CA GLY A 139 2.65 8.21 6.93
C GLY A 139 3.33 9.03 8.01
N LEU A 140 4.40 9.75 7.65
CA LEU A 140 5.12 10.63 8.57
C LEU A 140 4.19 11.74 9.09
N SER A 141 4.37 12.16 10.33
CA SER A 141 3.55 13.21 10.94
C SER A 141 3.66 14.56 10.23
N GLU A 142 4.79 14.83 9.60
CA GLU A 142 5.12 16.06 8.86
C GLU A 142 4.57 16.07 7.43
N ASP A 143 4.11 14.93 6.93
CA ASP A 143 3.54 14.81 5.58
C ASP A 143 2.07 15.26 5.58
N ASN A 144 1.88 16.55 5.28
CA ASN A 144 0.55 17.14 5.18
C ASN A 144 -0.27 16.57 4.01
N LEU A 145 0.38 16.15 2.90
CA LEU A 145 -0.33 15.54 1.77
C LEU A 145 -0.98 14.22 2.22
N PHE A 146 -0.23 13.41 2.97
CA PHE A 146 -0.77 12.17 3.56
C PHE A 146 -1.85 12.45 4.61
N ALA A 147 -1.64 13.43 5.48
CA ALA A 147 -2.55 13.78 6.57
C ALA A 147 -3.94 14.22 6.06
N ASP A 148 -3.99 14.87 4.91
CA ASP A 148 -5.21 15.38 4.29
C ASP A 148 -5.69 14.58 3.07
N ALA A 149 -4.99 13.48 2.73
CA ALA A 149 -5.32 12.61 1.60
C ALA A 149 -6.80 12.18 1.58
N LYS A 150 -7.41 12.02 2.75
CA LYS A 150 -8.81 11.60 2.94
C LYS A 150 -9.76 12.72 3.41
N ALA A 151 -9.28 13.95 3.50
CA ALA A 151 -10.13 15.10 3.83
C ALA A 151 -11.16 15.32 2.71
N ASN A 152 -12.42 15.54 3.09
CA ASN A 152 -13.54 15.75 2.15
C ASN A 152 -13.62 14.67 1.07
N LEU A 153 -13.38 13.40 1.43
CA LEU A 153 -13.47 12.29 0.47
C LEU A 153 -14.91 12.12 -0.05
N TRP A 154 -15.89 12.27 0.85
CA TRP A 154 -17.30 12.37 0.51
C TRP A 154 -17.71 13.83 0.42
N GLN A 155 -18.33 14.21 -0.69
CA GLN A 155 -18.80 15.58 -0.95
C GLN A 155 -20.23 15.53 -1.48
N GLN A 156 -21.03 16.54 -1.15
CA GLN A 156 -22.34 16.71 -1.77
C GLN A 156 -22.21 17.47 -3.10
N ASP A 157 -22.91 17.01 -4.13
CA ASP A 157 -23.08 17.77 -5.36
C ASP A 157 -24.11 18.89 -5.19
N GLU A 158 -24.33 19.67 -6.26
CA GLU A 158 -25.27 20.80 -6.29
C GLU A 158 -26.73 20.40 -5.95
N ASN A 159 -27.07 19.12 -6.09
CA ASN A 159 -28.38 18.56 -5.79
C ASN A 159 -28.44 17.89 -4.41
N GLY A 160 -27.36 17.94 -3.63
CA GLY A 160 -27.26 17.33 -2.30
C GLY A 160 -26.91 15.84 -2.30
N ASN A 161 -26.61 15.24 -3.46
CA ASN A 161 -26.22 13.82 -3.53
C ASN A 161 -24.76 13.65 -3.10
N TRP A 162 -24.49 12.62 -2.29
CA TRP A 162 -23.13 12.26 -1.90
C TRP A 162 -22.39 11.58 -3.05
N ARG A 163 -21.19 12.09 -3.35
CA ARG A 163 -20.25 11.52 -4.32
C ARG A 163 -18.84 11.48 -3.74
N ILE A 164 -18.00 10.63 -4.34
CA ILE A 164 -16.55 10.62 -4.12
C ILE A 164 -15.88 10.96 -5.45
N ASP A 165 -14.79 11.72 -5.39
CA ASP A 165 -13.89 11.90 -6.53
C ASP A 165 -13.35 10.53 -7.01
N PRO A 166 -13.62 10.11 -8.26
CA PRO A 166 -13.17 8.82 -8.77
C PRO A 166 -11.65 8.61 -8.67
N GLU A 167 -10.83 9.67 -8.74
CA GLU A 167 -9.37 9.55 -8.60
C GLU A 167 -8.92 9.28 -7.17
N ARG A 168 -9.81 9.50 -6.19
CA ARG A 168 -9.55 9.33 -4.75
C ARG A 168 -10.35 8.19 -4.12
N ASP A 169 -11.28 7.56 -4.86
CA ASP A 169 -12.18 6.51 -4.32
C ASP A 169 -11.41 5.36 -3.66
N ALA A 170 -10.26 4.97 -4.23
CA ALA A 170 -9.43 3.90 -3.69
C ALA A 170 -9.00 4.15 -2.22
N LEU A 171 -8.81 5.40 -1.80
CA LEU A 171 -8.36 5.75 -0.44
C LEU A 171 -9.33 5.31 0.67
N ARG A 172 -10.57 4.94 0.34
CA ARG A 172 -11.51 4.36 1.32
C ARG A 172 -11.16 2.92 1.72
N MET A 173 -10.21 2.29 1.02
CA MET A 173 -9.85 0.89 1.24
C MET A 173 -9.00 0.66 2.49
N ALA A 174 -8.42 1.71 3.05
CA ALA A 174 -7.58 1.66 4.25
C ALA A 174 -7.82 2.87 5.17
N ASN A 175 -7.49 2.70 6.45
CA ASN A 175 -7.43 3.83 7.40
C ASN A 175 -6.03 4.46 7.36
N HIS A 176 -5.93 5.78 7.56
CA HIS A 176 -4.63 6.48 7.61
C HIS A 176 -4.24 6.81 9.06
N THR A 177 -2.99 6.53 9.41
CA THR A 177 -2.40 6.85 10.71
C THR A 177 -1.14 7.69 10.52
N ARG A 178 -1.09 8.86 11.16
CA ARG A 178 0.12 9.69 11.19
C ARG A 178 1.07 9.16 12.27
N VAL A 179 2.31 8.89 11.89
CA VAL A 179 3.34 8.36 12.77
C VAL A 179 4.29 9.48 13.17
N PHE A 180 4.31 9.77 14.47
CA PHE A 180 5.21 10.73 15.07
C PHE A 180 6.48 10.04 15.58
N HIS A 181 7.64 10.57 15.19
CA HIS A 181 8.94 10.13 15.72
C HIS A 181 9.43 10.98 16.91
N ARG A 182 8.68 12.02 17.27
CA ARG A 182 8.74 12.73 18.55
C ARG A 182 7.43 12.53 19.31
N LYS A 183 7.36 12.86 20.60
CA LYS A 183 6.07 12.92 21.27
C LYS A 183 5.18 13.98 20.59
N PRO A 184 3.93 13.65 20.22
CA PRO A 184 3.00 14.64 19.70
C PRO A 184 2.69 15.69 20.77
N THR A 185 2.51 16.93 20.35
CA THR A 185 2.11 18.03 21.22
C THR A 185 0.65 17.87 21.67
N LEU A 186 0.27 18.58 22.73
CA LEU A 186 -1.12 18.59 23.19
C LEU A 186 -2.08 19.07 22.09
N GLU A 187 -1.69 20.12 21.35
CA GLU A 187 -2.49 20.66 20.25
C GLU A 187 -2.69 19.63 19.14
N GLU A 188 -1.63 18.95 18.71
CA GLU A 188 -1.73 17.88 17.70
C GLU A 188 -2.61 16.71 18.16
N CYS A 189 -2.58 16.38 19.46
CA CYS A 189 -3.48 15.37 20.03
C CYS A 189 -4.93 15.83 20.01
N ILE A 190 -5.20 17.09 20.37
CA ILE A 190 -6.54 17.68 20.33
C ILE A 190 -7.08 17.69 18.91
N ASP A 191 -6.27 18.12 17.93
CA ASP A 191 -6.68 18.17 16.53
C ASP A 191 -6.93 16.79 15.94
N ALA A 192 -6.09 15.80 16.29
CA ALA A 192 -6.31 14.41 15.90
C ALA A 192 -7.64 13.87 16.44
N VAL A 193 -7.93 14.08 17.73
CA VAL A 193 -9.20 13.65 18.35
C VAL A 193 -10.39 14.38 17.73
N ARG A 194 -10.26 15.69 17.47
CA ARG A 194 -11.30 16.48 16.80
C ARG A 194 -11.57 15.95 15.38
N LYS A 195 -10.53 15.66 14.59
CA LYS A 195 -10.66 15.09 13.24
C LYS A 195 -11.36 13.72 13.27
N GLN A 196 -11.01 12.88 14.24
CA GLN A 196 -11.64 11.57 14.43
C GLN A 196 -13.11 11.70 14.79
N TYR A 197 -13.48 12.67 15.64
CA TYR A 197 -14.87 12.92 16.00
C TYR A 197 -15.74 13.28 14.78
N TYR A 198 -15.25 14.17 13.90
CA TYR A 198 -16.04 14.66 12.77
C TYR A 198 -15.99 13.76 11.52
N SER A 199 -14.95 12.95 11.35
CA SER A 199 -14.72 12.19 10.10
C SER A 199 -14.43 10.71 10.27
N GLY A 200 -14.09 10.26 11.49
CA GLY A 200 -13.54 8.93 11.73
C GLY A 200 -12.08 8.75 11.29
N GLU A 201 -11.46 9.78 10.68
CA GLU A 201 -10.05 9.80 10.26
C GLU A 201 -9.18 10.64 11.20
N GLY A 202 -7.85 10.59 11.03
CA GLY A 202 -6.91 11.37 11.86
C GLY A 202 -6.32 10.58 13.02
N ALA A 203 -6.21 9.25 12.86
CA ALA A 203 -5.47 8.43 13.81
C ALA A 203 -4.00 8.86 13.87
N ILE A 204 -3.42 8.79 15.07
CA ILE A 204 -2.01 9.10 15.31
C ILE A 204 -1.34 7.97 16.09
N GLN A 205 -0.05 7.82 15.90
CA GLN A 205 0.81 6.88 16.62
C GLN A 205 2.10 7.60 17.02
N TRP A 206 2.57 7.38 18.24
CA TRP A 206 3.94 7.74 18.62
C TRP A 206 4.84 6.52 18.46
N ALA A 207 5.78 6.58 17.52
CA ALA A 207 6.69 5.48 17.20
C ALA A 207 7.58 5.11 18.39
N GLY A 208 8.08 6.09 19.14
CA GLY A 208 8.95 5.85 20.30
C GLY A 208 8.31 4.94 21.34
N GLU A 209 7.04 5.19 21.69
CA GLU A 209 6.30 4.34 22.63
C GLU A 209 6.00 2.95 22.06
N ALA A 210 5.69 2.85 20.76
CA ALA A 210 5.48 1.55 20.11
C ALA A 210 6.76 0.70 20.13
N VAL A 211 7.89 1.28 19.75
CA VAL A 211 9.21 0.63 19.78
C VAL A 211 9.58 0.24 21.22
N ALA A 212 9.36 1.13 22.19
CA ALA A 212 9.68 0.85 23.58
C ALA A 212 8.89 -0.36 24.11
N ARG A 213 7.58 -0.42 23.81
CA ARG A 213 6.73 -1.55 24.20
C ARG A 213 7.14 -2.86 23.51
N ALA A 214 7.59 -2.80 22.27
CA ALA A 214 8.05 -3.96 21.50
C ALA A 214 9.45 -4.47 21.90
N ASN A 215 10.17 -3.71 22.74
CA ASN A 215 11.48 -4.04 23.27
C ASN A 215 11.46 -4.12 24.81
N PHE A 216 10.35 -4.57 25.39
CA PHE A 216 10.20 -4.71 26.85
C PHE A 216 11.24 -5.67 27.47
N ASP A 217 11.77 -6.61 26.69
CA ASP A 217 12.90 -7.47 27.08
C ASP A 217 14.17 -6.68 27.40
N LEU A 218 14.42 -5.57 26.69
CA LEU A 218 15.54 -4.65 26.91
C LEU A 218 15.17 -3.48 27.85
N LEU A 219 13.89 -3.09 27.85
CA LEU A 219 13.34 -1.94 28.57
C LEU A 219 12.44 -2.38 29.72
N SER A 220 12.93 -3.29 30.54
CA SER A 220 12.15 -4.01 31.54
C SER A 220 11.71 -3.16 32.75
N THR A 221 12.31 -1.99 32.95
CA THR A 221 11.94 -1.06 34.03
C THR A 221 11.40 0.27 33.50
N PRO A 222 10.54 0.96 34.28
CA PRO A 222 10.06 2.30 33.93
C PRO A 222 11.19 3.32 33.68
N GLU A 223 12.30 3.21 34.41
CA GLU A 223 13.47 4.09 34.28
C GLU A 223 14.17 3.85 32.94
N LEU A 224 14.44 2.59 32.58
CA LEU A 224 15.04 2.24 31.30
C LEU A 224 14.17 2.67 30.12
N LYS A 225 12.86 2.46 30.23
CA LYS A 225 11.90 2.93 29.22
C LYS A 225 11.96 4.46 29.09
N LYS A 226 11.95 5.19 30.20
CA LYS A 226 12.00 6.67 30.21
C LYS A 226 13.28 7.18 29.55
N ASP A 227 14.42 6.62 29.91
CA ASP A 227 15.73 6.98 29.33
C ASP A 227 15.79 6.66 27.83
N PHE A 228 15.27 5.51 27.42
CA PHE A 228 15.17 5.15 26.01
C PHE A 228 14.30 6.11 25.22
N LEU A 229 13.13 6.50 25.74
CA LEU A 229 12.22 7.43 25.06
C LEU A 229 12.87 8.80 24.86
N GLN A 230 13.66 9.28 25.83
CA GLN A 230 14.45 10.50 25.67
C GLN A 230 15.50 10.36 24.55
N ALA A 231 16.22 9.24 24.52
CA ALA A 231 17.18 8.96 23.45
C ALA A 231 16.50 8.85 22.08
N TYR A 232 15.30 8.26 22.02
CA TYR A 232 14.53 8.15 20.78
C TYR A 232 14.14 9.51 20.21
N GLU A 233 13.62 10.42 21.03
CA GLU A 233 13.27 11.77 20.60
C GLU A 233 14.47 12.57 20.09
N GLN A 234 15.68 12.26 20.58
CA GLN A 234 16.93 12.87 20.15
C GLN A 234 17.55 12.20 18.91
N GLY A 235 16.93 11.15 18.37
CA GLY A 235 17.48 10.36 17.26
C GLY A 235 18.58 9.37 17.65
N ASN A 236 18.81 9.16 18.95
CA ASN A 236 19.91 8.37 19.50
C ASN A 236 19.50 6.95 19.95
N ALA A 237 18.28 6.50 19.65
CA ALA A 237 17.78 5.19 20.09
C ALA A 237 18.68 4.02 19.67
N LYS A 238 19.24 4.06 18.46
CA LYS A 238 20.17 3.04 17.96
C LYS A 238 21.42 2.92 18.83
N GLN A 239 22.07 4.05 19.08
CA GLN A 239 23.26 4.12 19.94
C GLN A 239 22.93 3.70 21.37
N TRP A 240 21.80 4.15 21.91
CA TRP A 240 21.37 3.83 23.28
C TRP A 240 21.25 2.32 23.52
N ILE A 241 20.66 1.58 22.55
CA ILE A 241 20.56 0.11 22.61
C ILE A 241 21.94 -0.52 22.49
N GLN A 242 22.74 -0.12 21.48
CA GLN A 242 24.05 -0.73 21.22
C GLN A 242 25.03 -0.59 22.40
N GLU A 243 25.02 0.55 23.10
CA GLU A 243 25.89 0.78 24.27
C GLU A 243 25.55 -0.13 25.45
N ARG A 244 24.28 -0.53 25.60
CA ARG A 244 23.80 -1.40 26.69
C ARG A 244 23.77 -2.87 26.31
N HIS A 245 23.62 -3.15 25.02
CA HIS A 245 23.49 -4.48 24.45
C HIS A 245 24.43 -4.60 23.24
N PRO A 246 25.76 -4.63 23.47
CA PRO A 246 26.75 -4.61 22.40
C PRO A 246 26.71 -5.85 21.51
N ASP A 247 26.15 -6.95 22.01
CA ASP A 247 26.03 -8.22 21.29
C ASP A 247 24.87 -8.25 20.28
N ILE A 248 23.96 -7.27 20.31
CA ILE A 248 22.91 -7.13 19.30
C ILE A 248 23.53 -6.69 17.98
N ASP A 249 23.31 -7.48 16.94
CA ASP A 249 23.80 -7.16 15.60
C ASP A 249 22.97 -6.06 14.91
N ALA A 250 23.49 -5.56 13.79
CA ALA A 250 22.86 -4.46 13.06
C ALA A 250 21.47 -4.80 12.51
N ASN A 251 21.23 -6.04 12.10
CA ASN A 251 19.97 -6.48 11.52
C ASN A 251 18.89 -6.59 12.60
N GLU A 252 19.24 -7.19 13.74
CA GLU A 252 18.34 -7.26 14.89
C GLU A 252 18.02 -5.84 15.40
N LEU A 253 19.01 -4.95 15.45
CA LEU A 253 18.80 -3.57 15.89
C LEU A 253 17.86 -2.79 14.96
N GLU A 254 18.05 -2.89 13.65
CA GLU A 254 17.15 -2.29 12.66
C GLU A 254 15.75 -2.86 12.79
N HIS A 255 15.63 -4.19 12.88
CA HIS A 255 14.34 -4.85 13.09
C HIS A 255 13.65 -4.36 14.37
N ARG A 256 14.36 -4.26 15.49
CA ARG A 256 13.86 -3.78 16.79
C ARG A 256 13.35 -2.33 16.73
N LEU A 257 14.10 -1.44 16.08
CA LEU A 257 13.71 -0.04 15.91
C LEU A 257 12.58 0.14 14.89
N GLY A 258 12.42 -0.82 13.97
CA GLY A 258 11.33 -0.87 12.99
C GLY A 258 10.00 -1.39 13.55
N ARG A 259 9.94 -1.91 14.78
CA ARG A 259 8.73 -2.51 15.41
C ARG A 259 7.62 -1.51 15.77
N TYR A 260 7.54 -0.37 15.09
CA TYR A 260 6.36 0.49 15.06
C TYR A 260 5.54 0.31 13.77
N GLY A 261 6.14 -0.30 12.74
CA GLY A 261 5.51 -0.59 11.46
C GLY A 261 4.48 -1.71 11.52
N LEU A 262 3.53 -1.70 10.58
CA LEU A 262 2.37 -2.62 10.57
C LEU A 262 2.64 -4.01 9.99
N ASN A 263 3.90 -4.37 9.72
CA ASN A 263 4.24 -5.70 9.21
C ASN A 263 5.47 -6.28 9.92
N PRO A 264 5.28 -6.98 11.06
CA PRO A 264 6.39 -7.66 11.74
C PRO A 264 6.88 -8.91 10.99
N CYS A 265 6.22 -9.30 9.88
CA CYS A 265 6.52 -10.54 9.15
C CYS A 265 7.31 -10.33 7.84
N GLY A 266 7.85 -9.12 7.61
CA GLY A 266 8.46 -8.72 6.34
C GLY A 266 9.89 -8.20 6.42
N ASN A 267 10.57 -8.35 7.57
CA ASN A 267 12.00 -8.07 7.70
C ASN A 267 12.80 -9.37 7.71
#